data_AF-A0A9D7GMZ9-F1
#
_entry.id   AF-A0A9D7GMZ9-F1
#
_cell.length_a   1.000
_cell.length_b   1.000
_cell.length_c   1.000
_cell.angle_alpha   90.00
_cell.angle_beta   90.00
_cell.angle_gamma   90.00
#
_symmetry.space_group_name_H-M   'P 1'
#
loop_
_entity.id
_entity.type
_entity.pdbx_description
1 polymer ?
#
loop_
_entity_poly.entity_id
_entity_poly.type
_entity_poly.pdbx_seq_one_letter_code
_entity_poly.pdbx_strand_id
1 'polypeptide(L)' 'MTLFNLPGNKIIESLKDQSMMTFDVSHLPDGIYFVIISDEKSRFVKKVFIGA' A
#
# COMPACT_ATOMS: atom_id res chain seq x y z
N MET A 1 -6.57 1.41 -4.36
CA MET A 1 -5.25 0.85 -4.02
C MET A 1 -5.18 0.71 -2.51
N THR A 2 -4.51 -0.32 -2.01
CA THR A 2 -4.56 -0.65 -0.59
C THR A 2 -3.17 -1.03 -0.06
N LEU A 3 -2.77 -0.45 1.07
CA LEU A 3 -1.53 -0.74 1.78
C LEU A 3 -1.80 -1.72 2.93
N PHE A 4 -0.98 -2.76 3.02
CA PHE A 4 -1.04 -3.77 4.08
C PHE A 4 0.30 -3.86 4.82
N ASN A 5 0.26 -4.15 6.12
CA ASN A 5 1.47 -4.53 6.86
C ASN A 5 1.79 -6.01 6.69
N LEU A 6 2.96 -6.45 7.18
CA LEU A 6 3.43 -7.83 7.06
C LEU A 6 2.44 -8.89 7.62
N PRO A 7 1.77 -8.68 8.78
CA PRO A 7 0.69 -9.55 9.23
C PRO A 7 -0.55 -9.64 8.31
N GLY A 8 -0.67 -8.77 7.31
CA GLY A 8 -1.82 -8.70 6.40
C GLY A 8 -2.94 -7.76 6.86
N ASN A 9 -2.70 -6.94 7.88
CA ASN A 9 -3.68 -5.91 8.28
C ASN A 9 -3.68 -4.77 7.26
N LYS A 10 -4.89 -4.34 6.87
CA LYS A 10 -5.10 -3.17 6.02
C LYS A 10 -4.76 -1.90 6.81
N ILE A 11 -3.85 -1.09 6.28
CA ILE A 11 -3.40 0.16 6.91
C ILE A 11 -4.03 1.38 6.23
N ILE A 12 -4.02 1.42 4.90
CA ILE A 12 -4.59 2.52 4.12
C ILE A 12 -5.36 1.96 2.94
N GLU A 13 -6.52 2.55 2.65
CA GLU A 13 -7.33 2.25 1.47
C GLU A 13 -7.68 3.55 0.76
N SER A 14 -7.34 3.63 -0.53
CA SER A 14 -7.65 4.76 -1.37
C SER A 14 -8.58 4.37 -2.52
N LEU A 15 -9.54 5.24 -2.80
CA LEU A 15 -10.52 5.13 -3.88
C LEU A 15 -9.86 5.36 -5.24
N LYS A 16 -10.39 4.68 -6.26
CA LYS A 16 -9.73 4.33 -7.53
C LYS A 16 -9.42 5.48 -8.51
N ASP A 17 -9.92 6.70 -8.27
CA ASP A 17 -10.06 7.72 -9.32
C ASP A 17 -8.87 8.68 -9.52
N GLN A 18 -7.66 8.32 -9.06
CA GLN A 18 -6.48 9.17 -9.25
C GLN A 18 -5.34 8.45 -9.95
N SER A 19 -4.78 9.10 -10.99
CA SER A 19 -3.64 8.61 -11.77
C SER A 19 -2.33 8.60 -10.98
N MET A 20 -2.26 9.35 -9.88
CA MET A 20 -1.15 9.39 -8.94
C MET A 20 -1.72 9.36 -7.52
N MET A 21 -1.15 8.51 -6.66
CA MET A 21 -1.51 8.44 -5.25
C MET A 21 -0.26 8.56 -4.39
N THR A 22 -0.33 9.42 -3.38
CA THR A 22 0.73 9.61 -2.39
C THR A 22 0.24 9.09 -1.04
N PHE A 23 1.06 8.27 -0.37
CA PHE A 23 0.81 7.81 1.00
C PHE A 23 1.82 8.50 1.89
N ASP A 24 1.32 9.18 2.91
CA ASP A 24 2.19 9.57 4.01
C ASP A 24 2.47 8.33 4.86
N VAL A 25 3.72 7.90 4.83
CA VAL A 25 4.21 6.73 5.57
C VAL A 25 5.10 7.09 6.74
N SER A 26 5.27 8.39 7.02
CA SER A 26 6.18 8.88 8.07
C SER A 26 5.77 8.44 9.49
N HIS A 27 4.50 8.08 9.67
CA HIS A 27 3.95 7.60 10.94
C HIS A 27 3.92 6.06 11.05
N LEU A 28 4.33 5.35 10.00
CA LEU A 28 4.35 3.90 10.01
C LEU A 28 5.64 3.39 10.65
N PRO A 29 5.57 2.37 11.52
CA PRO A 29 6.77 1.72 12.03
C PRO A 29 7.65 1.16 10.93
N ASP A 30 8.95 1.04 11.22
CA ASP A 30 9.88 0.36 10.33
C ASP A 30 9.42 -1.09 10.08
N GLY A 31 9.49 -1.52 8.82
CA GLY A 31 9.08 -2.87 8.46
C GLY A 31 8.77 -3.08 6.99
N ILE A 32 8.22 -4.26 6.71
CA ILE A 32 7.80 -4.67 5.37
C ILE A 32 6.31 -4.43 5.20
N TYR A 33 5.97 -3.82 4.08
CA TYR A 33 4.61 -3.51 3.68
C TYR A 33 4.33 -3.99 2.26
N PHE A 34 3.05 -4.14 1.95
CA PHE A 34 2.57 -4.57 0.64
C PHE A 34 1.56 -3.58 0.10
N VAL A 35 1.86 -3.00 -1.05
CA VAL A 35 0.91 -2.20 -1.83
C VAL A 35 0.23 -3.12 -2.82
N ILE A 36 -1.10 -3.18 -2.74
CA ILE A 36 -1.94 -3.96 -3.65
C ILE A 36 -2.78 -2.99 -4.47
N ILE A 37 -2.57 -3.02 -5.78
CA ILE A 37 -3.40 -2.35 -6.78
C ILE A 37 -4.24 -3.43 -7.43
N SER A 38 -5.56 -3.28 -7.39
CA SER A 38 -6.47 -4.19 -8.08
C SER A 38 -7.44 -3.37 -8.90
N ASP A 39 -7.42 -3.60 -10.21
CA ASP A 39 -8.48 -3.21 -11.11
C ASP A 39 -9.34 -4.43 -11.46
N GLU A 40 -10.35 -4.28 -12.33
CA GLU A 40 -11.26 -5.38 -12.68
C GLU A 40 -10.59 -6.52 -13.45
N LYS A 41 -9.40 -6.28 -14.02
CA LYS A 41 -8.69 -7.19 -14.93
C LYS A 41 -7.32 -7.62 -14.42
N SER A 42 -6.74 -6.85 -13.52
CA SER A 42 -5.33 -6.95 -13.13
C SER A 42 -5.15 -6.72 -11.63
N ARG A 43 -4.25 -7.51 -11.04
CA ARG A 43 -3.79 -7.34 -9.67
C ARG A 43 -2.28 -7.18 -9.67
N PHE A 44 -1.82 -6.03 -9.18
CA PHE A 44 -0.40 -5.75 -8.96
C PHE A 44 -0.12 -5.73 -7.46
N VAL A 45 0.98 -6.37 -7.06
CA VAL A 45 1.46 -6.38 -5.69
C VAL A 45 2.90 -5.91 -5.68
N LYS A 46 3.19 -4.91 -4.84
CA LYS A 46 4.53 -4.38 -4.65
C LYS A 46 4.91 -4.47 -3.18
N LYS A 47 6.04 -5.11 -2.89
CA LYS A 47 6.66 -5.10 -1.57
C LYS A 47 7.44 -3.80 -1.37
N VAL A 48 7.25 -3.15 -0.23
CA VAL A 48 7.92 -1.91 0.16
C VAL A 48 8.57 -2.13 1.52
N PHE A 49 9.79 -1.63 1.69
CA PHE A 49 10.45 -1.55 2.98
C PHE A 49 10.41 -0.09 3.44
N ILE A 50 9.99 0.11 4.68
CA ILE A 50 9.96 1.42 5.35
C ILE A 50 10.94 1.31 6.50
N GLY A 51 11.90 2.23 6.56
CA GLY A 51 12.94 2.26 7.57
C GLY A 51 13.79 3.52 7.43
N ALA A 52 14.30 4.01 8.56
CA ALA A 52 15.24 5.13 8.62
C ALA A 52 16.66 4.74 8.18
#